data_AF-A0AB36ZAH1-F1
#
_entry.id   AF-A0AB36ZAH1-F1
#
_cell.length_a   1.000
_cell.length_b   1.000
_cell.length_c   1.000
_cell.angle_alpha   90.00
_cell.angle_beta   90.00
_cell.angle_gamma   90.00
#
_symmetry.space_group_name_H-M   'P 1'
#
loop_
_entity.id
_entity.type
_entity.pdbx_description
1 polymer ?
#
loop_
_entity_poly.entity_id
_entity_poly.type
_entity_poly.pdbx_seq_one_letter_code
_entity_poly.pdbx_strand_id
1 'polypeptide(L)'
;MSVPASYREAVIDVDAMAANAARLRELTGARRLMAVVKANGYGHGALAAAQAALDGGADALGTAELREAVALREAGVVAPILCWLHDPGEDFDAALEHSIDVAVSSVDQLDTLAQSAEDRGVRAAVQLKVDTGLSRNGAAEEEWPHLAESLARHSARGTVHLTGLFSHLSNTSREDDLAQLALLRRAEAVLAAHGVQAPVLHLAATAAALRLPEARLDMVRSGIALYGLSPFEDETSLQLGLVPAMTLQGRVAGVRRVPHGTGVSYDYTWRAEGGTTLALVPFGYADGIPRSASGVAEVSIGGRRHRIAGRVAMDQFVVDVGDASVATGDPVTLWGDPTTGVPSVDEWARWCGTINYELVTRLGPRVQRRLLSAADGRA
;
A
#
# COMPACT_ATOMS: atom_id res chain seq x y z
N MET A 1 -22.22 9.87 -10.81
CA MET A 1 -21.26 10.20 -9.73
C MET A 1 -22.05 10.54 -8.48
N SER A 2 -21.75 9.92 -7.34
CA SER A 2 -22.40 10.21 -6.07
C SER A 2 -21.98 11.59 -5.54
N VAL A 3 -22.90 12.29 -4.88
CA VAL A 3 -22.58 13.58 -4.24
C VAL A 3 -21.66 13.30 -3.04
N PRO A 4 -20.50 13.97 -2.91
CA PRO A 4 -19.59 13.73 -1.80
C PRO A 4 -20.26 14.02 -0.45
N ALA A 5 -20.09 13.11 0.52
CA ALA A 5 -20.70 13.23 1.83
C ALA A 5 -19.98 14.29 2.70
N SER A 6 -18.70 14.53 2.43
CA SER A 6 -17.89 15.53 3.14
C SER A 6 -17.23 16.54 2.20
N TYR A 7 -16.54 17.53 2.77
CA TYR A 7 -15.82 18.54 2.00
C TYR A 7 -14.60 17.97 1.26
N ARG A 8 -13.98 16.92 1.84
CA ARG A 8 -12.80 16.19 1.35
C ARG A 8 -12.92 14.73 1.79
N GLU A 9 -13.13 13.81 0.85
CA GLU A 9 -13.21 12.38 1.18
C GLU A 9 -12.42 11.50 0.21
N ALA A 10 -11.93 10.40 0.76
CA ALA A 10 -11.54 9.21 0.01
C ALA A 10 -12.63 8.16 0.22
N VAL A 11 -13.37 7.85 -0.85
CA VAL A 11 -14.35 6.76 -0.83
C VAL A 11 -13.61 5.46 -1.07
N ILE A 12 -13.77 4.51 -0.16
CA ILE A 12 -13.05 3.23 -0.14
C ILE A 12 -14.04 2.10 -0.38
N ASP A 13 -14.01 1.52 -1.58
CA ASP A 13 -14.81 0.36 -1.95
C ASP A 13 -14.17 -0.93 -1.39
N VAL A 14 -14.75 -1.45 -0.31
CA VAL A 14 -14.23 -2.65 0.36
C VAL A 14 -14.52 -3.92 -0.44
N ASP A 15 -15.60 -3.94 -1.23
CA ASP A 15 -15.90 -5.08 -2.10
C ASP A 15 -14.92 -5.15 -3.27
N ALA A 16 -14.48 -4.00 -3.78
CA ALA A 16 -13.42 -3.94 -4.78
C ALA A 16 -12.13 -4.55 -4.22
N MET A 17 -11.75 -4.24 -2.97
CA MET A 17 -10.58 -4.86 -2.32
C MET A 17 -10.75 -6.38 -2.14
N ALA A 18 -11.92 -6.85 -1.72
CA ALA A 18 -12.21 -8.28 -1.61
C ALA A 18 -12.16 -8.99 -2.98
N ALA A 19 -12.77 -8.39 -4.01
CA ALA A 19 -12.72 -8.91 -5.37
C ALA A 19 -11.29 -8.93 -5.94
N ASN A 20 -10.48 -7.90 -5.66
CA ASN A 20 -9.08 -7.85 -6.06
C ASN A 20 -8.26 -8.94 -5.36
N ALA A 21 -8.49 -9.20 -4.07
CA ALA A 21 -7.82 -10.31 -3.37
C ALA A 21 -8.17 -11.67 -4.01
N ALA A 22 -9.45 -11.90 -4.31
CA ALA A 22 -9.88 -13.12 -5.01
C ALA A 22 -9.24 -13.23 -6.41
N ARG A 23 -9.24 -12.12 -7.17
CA ARG A 23 -8.61 -12.05 -8.49
C ARG A 23 -7.11 -12.32 -8.44
N LEU A 24 -6.41 -11.83 -7.42
CA LEU A 24 -4.99 -12.09 -7.23
C LEU A 24 -4.72 -13.57 -6.97
N ARG A 25 -5.58 -14.27 -6.23
CA ARG A 25 -5.46 -15.72 -6.07
C ARG A 25 -5.60 -16.44 -7.41
N GLU A 26 -6.58 -16.06 -8.22
CA GLU A 26 -6.79 -16.65 -9.56
C GLU A 26 -5.58 -16.43 -10.47
N LEU A 27 -5.08 -15.19 -10.57
CA LEU A 27 -3.97 -14.82 -11.45
C LEU A 27 -2.66 -15.51 -11.05
N THR A 28 -2.42 -15.65 -9.75
CA THR A 28 -1.16 -16.19 -9.24
C THR A 28 -1.19 -17.71 -9.10
N GLY A 29 -2.36 -18.31 -8.87
CA GLY A 29 -2.48 -19.72 -8.49
C GLY A 29 -1.69 -20.04 -7.21
N ALA A 30 -1.35 -19.04 -6.40
CA ALA A 30 -0.52 -19.20 -5.22
C ALA A 30 -1.26 -19.99 -4.13
N ARG A 31 -0.53 -20.85 -3.41
CA ARG A 31 -1.09 -21.65 -2.32
C ARG A 31 -1.64 -20.75 -1.20
N ARG A 32 -0.87 -19.72 -0.84
CA ARG A 32 -1.26 -18.71 0.16
C ARG A 32 -1.08 -17.29 -0.36
N LEU A 33 -1.94 -16.39 0.09
CA LEU A 33 -1.88 -14.96 -0.17
C LEU A 33 -1.76 -14.20 1.16
N MET A 34 -0.66 -13.46 1.33
CA MET A 34 -0.55 -12.45 2.39
C MET A 34 -0.94 -11.08 1.83
N ALA A 35 -1.95 -10.46 2.43
CA ALA A 35 -2.36 -9.10 2.11
C ALA A 35 -1.54 -8.08 2.89
N VAL A 36 -0.87 -7.17 2.19
CA VAL A 36 0.00 -6.16 2.80
C VAL A 36 -0.79 -4.88 3.08
N VAL A 37 -1.01 -4.60 4.36
CA VAL A 37 -1.90 -3.55 4.88
C VAL A 37 -1.16 -2.46 5.68
N LYS A 38 0.17 -2.41 5.59
CA LYS A 38 1.01 -1.35 6.15
C LYS A 38 0.62 0.05 5.65
N ALA A 39 1.12 1.10 6.30
CA ALA A 39 0.87 2.49 5.98
C ALA A 39 -0.65 2.80 5.90
N ASN A 40 -1.39 2.36 6.92
CA ASN A 40 -2.84 2.48 7.00
C ASN A 40 -3.58 1.90 5.78
N GLY A 41 -3.23 0.67 5.37
CA GLY A 41 -3.82 0.04 4.18
C GLY A 41 -3.51 0.81 2.90
N TYR A 42 -2.26 1.26 2.73
CA TYR A 42 -1.85 2.16 1.65
C TYR A 42 -2.76 3.41 1.55
N GLY A 43 -3.15 3.96 2.71
CA GLY A 43 -4.06 5.11 2.84
C GLY A 43 -5.56 4.81 2.74
N HIS A 44 -5.97 3.55 2.47
CA HIS A 44 -7.37 3.12 2.35
C HIS A 44 -8.02 2.81 3.71
N GLY A 45 -7.24 2.70 4.79
CA GLY A 45 -7.70 2.26 6.10
C GLY A 45 -7.26 0.82 6.38
N ALA A 46 -6.34 0.63 7.34
CA ALA A 46 -5.74 -0.69 7.60
C ALA A 46 -6.77 -1.75 7.98
N LEU A 47 -7.69 -1.45 8.90
CA LEU A 47 -8.71 -2.40 9.34
C LEU A 47 -9.66 -2.79 8.21
N ALA A 48 -10.15 -1.81 7.46
CA ALA A 48 -11.05 -2.05 6.34
C ALA A 48 -10.38 -2.88 5.24
N ALA A 49 -9.13 -2.56 4.91
CA ALA A 49 -8.34 -3.33 3.94
C ALA A 49 -8.05 -4.75 4.42
N ALA A 50 -7.72 -4.92 5.72
CA ALA A 50 -7.48 -6.23 6.32
C ALA A 50 -8.73 -7.11 6.24
N GLN A 51 -9.89 -6.61 6.67
CA GLN A 51 -11.14 -7.38 6.64
C GLN A 51 -11.54 -7.74 5.21
N ALA A 52 -11.52 -6.77 4.30
CA ALA A 52 -11.85 -7.00 2.89
C ALA A 52 -10.92 -8.03 2.23
N ALA A 53 -9.62 -7.96 2.52
CA ALA A 53 -8.66 -8.92 1.99
C ALA A 53 -8.92 -10.35 2.51
N LEU A 54 -9.23 -10.50 3.80
CA LEU A 54 -9.57 -11.79 4.41
C LEU A 54 -10.88 -12.35 3.82
N ASP A 55 -11.90 -11.51 3.65
CA ASP A 55 -13.17 -11.88 3.01
C ASP A 55 -12.96 -12.30 1.54
N GLY A 56 -11.99 -11.67 0.86
CA GLY A 56 -11.52 -12.04 -0.47
C GLY A 56 -10.57 -13.23 -0.52
N GLY A 57 -10.29 -13.89 0.62
CA GLY A 57 -9.53 -15.13 0.70
C GLY A 57 -8.03 -14.97 0.97
N ALA A 58 -7.56 -13.84 1.51
CA ALA A 58 -6.20 -13.77 2.04
C ALA A 58 -6.01 -14.70 3.24
N ASP A 59 -4.85 -15.35 3.35
CA ASP A 59 -4.51 -16.30 4.41
C ASP A 59 -3.79 -15.65 5.59
N ALA A 60 -3.17 -14.49 5.36
CA ALA A 60 -2.38 -13.75 6.34
C ALA A 60 -2.35 -12.26 6.00
N LEU A 61 -1.93 -11.45 6.97
CA LEU A 61 -1.71 -10.02 6.81
C LEU A 61 -0.25 -9.66 7.05
N GLY A 62 0.22 -8.62 6.35
CA GLY A 62 1.57 -8.08 6.51
C GLY A 62 1.56 -6.60 6.83
N THR A 63 2.20 -6.20 7.94
CA THR A 63 2.44 -4.81 8.31
C THR A 63 3.93 -4.49 8.26
N ALA A 64 4.30 -3.21 8.27
CA ALA A 64 5.70 -2.85 8.41
C ALA A 64 6.09 -2.93 9.88
N GLU A 65 5.39 -2.18 10.73
CA GLU A 65 5.75 -1.95 12.12
C GLU A 65 4.86 -2.73 13.07
N LEU A 66 5.37 -3.02 14.28
CA LEU A 66 4.64 -3.75 15.32
C LEU A 66 3.35 -3.02 15.74
N ARG A 67 3.40 -1.70 15.92
CA ARG A 67 2.21 -0.90 16.28
C ARG A 67 1.05 -1.03 15.28
N GLU A 68 1.35 -1.24 14.00
CA GLU A 68 0.30 -1.44 12.98
C GLU A 68 -0.36 -2.81 13.17
N ALA A 69 0.42 -3.84 13.50
CA ALA A 69 -0.07 -5.19 13.75
C ALA A 69 -0.90 -5.26 15.04
N VAL A 70 -0.43 -4.62 16.11
CA VAL A 70 -1.16 -4.50 17.39
C VAL A 70 -2.49 -3.81 17.19
N ALA A 71 -2.54 -2.69 16.46
CA ALA A 71 -3.79 -1.99 16.17
C ALA A 71 -4.83 -2.87 15.45
N LEU A 72 -4.38 -3.78 14.56
CA LEU A 72 -5.28 -4.75 13.92
C LEU A 72 -5.80 -5.81 14.91
N ARG A 73 -4.94 -6.30 15.82
CA ARG A 73 -5.34 -7.24 16.88
C ARG A 73 -6.35 -6.63 17.84
N GLU A 74 -6.10 -5.41 18.30
CA GLU A 74 -7.02 -4.66 19.17
C GLU A 74 -8.37 -4.41 18.49
N ALA A 75 -8.38 -4.28 17.16
CA ALA A 75 -9.60 -4.18 16.35
C ALA A 75 -10.30 -5.53 16.09
N GLY A 76 -9.81 -6.63 16.67
CA GLY A 76 -10.44 -7.95 16.61
C GLY A 76 -10.00 -8.85 15.45
N VAL A 77 -8.95 -8.47 14.70
CA VAL A 77 -8.42 -9.32 13.63
C VAL A 77 -7.72 -10.54 14.22
N VAL A 78 -8.17 -11.75 13.85
CA VAL A 78 -7.63 -13.02 14.37
C VAL A 78 -6.72 -13.77 13.37
N ALA A 79 -6.69 -13.37 12.11
CA ALA A 79 -5.84 -13.99 11.08
C ALA A 79 -4.34 -13.84 11.41
N PRO A 80 -3.43 -14.69 10.89
CA PRO A 80 -1.99 -14.50 11.07
C PRO A 80 -1.54 -13.11 10.60
N ILE A 81 -0.72 -12.42 11.41
CA ILE A 81 -0.15 -11.11 11.08
C ILE A 81 1.37 -11.18 11.24
N LEU A 82 2.09 -10.75 10.21
CA LEU A 82 3.54 -10.62 10.21
C LEU A 82 3.95 -9.12 10.20
N CYS A 83 4.86 -8.71 11.08
CA CYS A 83 5.55 -7.41 11.00
C CYS A 83 7.06 -7.59 10.81
N TRP A 84 7.77 -6.61 10.20
CA TRP A 84 9.15 -6.82 9.73
C TRP A 84 10.09 -5.61 9.79
N LEU A 85 9.66 -4.51 10.41
CA LEU A 85 10.44 -3.30 10.58
C LEU A 85 10.30 -2.86 12.04
N HIS A 86 11.42 -2.94 12.76
CA HIS A 86 11.46 -2.77 14.21
C HIS A 86 12.42 -1.66 14.57
N ASP A 87 12.08 -0.90 15.60
CA ASP A 87 13.04 0.01 16.23
C ASP A 87 14.22 -0.79 16.83
N PRO A 88 15.45 -0.26 16.88
CA PRO A 88 16.57 -0.94 17.54
C PRO A 88 16.31 -1.27 19.02
N GLY A 89 15.45 -0.52 19.70
CA GLY A 89 15.00 -0.78 21.06
C GLY A 89 13.56 -1.30 21.13
N GLU A 90 13.03 -1.90 20.06
CA GLU A 90 11.67 -2.43 20.03
C GLU A 90 11.43 -3.41 21.18
N ASP A 91 10.36 -3.17 21.93
CA ASP A 91 9.89 -4.08 22.96
C ASP A 91 8.99 -5.14 22.30
N PHE A 92 9.52 -6.35 22.15
CA PHE A 92 8.80 -7.45 21.52
C PHE A 92 7.71 -8.07 22.42
N ASP A 93 7.59 -7.62 23.67
CA ASP A 93 6.53 -8.05 24.58
C ASP A 93 5.13 -7.85 23.96
N ALA A 94 4.90 -6.71 23.32
CA ALA A 94 3.63 -6.42 22.66
C ALA A 94 3.36 -7.40 21.49
N ALA A 95 4.38 -7.86 20.79
CA ALA A 95 4.21 -8.87 19.74
C ALA A 95 3.75 -10.20 20.34
N LEU A 96 4.33 -10.60 21.47
CA LEU A 96 3.99 -11.84 22.17
C LEU A 96 2.58 -11.80 22.77
N GLU A 97 2.24 -10.71 23.46
CA GLU A 97 0.90 -10.50 24.05
C GLU A 97 -0.21 -10.59 23.01
N HIS A 98 0.05 -10.04 21.81
CA HIS A 98 -0.93 -9.97 20.73
C HIS A 98 -0.81 -11.11 19.70
N SER A 99 0.01 -12.14 19.95
CA SER A 99 0.22 -13.26 19.00
C SER A 99 0.54 -12.76 17.58
N ILE A 100 1.54 -11.89 17.46
CA ILE A 100 2.06 -11.36 16.20
C ILE A 100 3.32 -12.14 15.81
N ASP A 101 3.38 -12.59 14.56
CA ASP A 101 4.61 -13.15 13.99
C ASP A 101 5.60 -12.01 13.73
N VAL A 102 6.85 -12.20 14.16
CA VAL A 102 7.92 -11.21 14.02
C VAL A 102 8.93 -11.68 12.99
N ALA A 103 9.14 -10.90 11.94
CA ALA A 103 10.25 -11.13 11.03
C ALA A 103 11.53 -10.49 11.57
N VAL A 104 12.56 -11.29 11.83
CA VAL A 104 13.87 -10.81 12.29
C VAL A 104 14.91 -10.90 11.18
N SER A 105 15.86 -9.95 11.20
CA SER A 105 16.91 -9.80 10.18
C SER A 105 18.33 -9.88 10.75
N SER A 106 18.48 -10.08 12.06
CA SER A 106 19.79 -10.20 12.74
C SER A 106 19.70 -11.14 13.94
N VAL A 107 20.87 -11.62 14.37
CA VAL A 107 20.97 -12.45 15.60
C VAL A 107 20.49 -11.67 16.81
N ASP A 108 20.83 -10.39 16.93
CA ASP A 108 20.41 -9.55 18.06
C ASP A 108 18.89 -9.43 18.16
N GLN A 109 18.19 -9.23 17.03
CA GLN A 109 16.72 -9.18 17.01
C GLN A 109 16.11 -10.53 17.42
N LEU A 110 16.67 -11.63 16.92
CA LEU A 110 16.23 -12.98 17.28
C LEU A 110 16.44 -13.28 18.77
N ASP A 111 17.61 -12.96 19.29
CA ASP A 111 17.98 -13.19 20.69
C ASP A 111 17.13 -12.32 21.64
N THR A 112 16.86 -11.05 21.27
CA THR A 112 16.01 -10.14 22.05
C THR A 112 14.56 -10.64 22.13
N LEU A 113 14.00 -11.07 21.00
CA LEU A 113 12.66 -11.66 20.95
C LEU A 113 12.59 -12.98 21.73
N ALA A 114 13.60 -13.83 21.61
CA ALA A 114 13.68 -15.09 22.35
C ALA A 114 13.77 -14.85 23.86
N GLN A 115 14.56 -13.86 24.31
CA GLN A 115 14.64 -13.48 25.72
C GLN A 115 13.27 -12.99 26.25
N SER A 116 12.60 -12.13 25.49
CA SER A 116 11.25 -11.63 25.85
C SER A 116 10.25 -12.80 25.99
N ALA A 117 10.35 -13.80 25.11
CA ALA A 117 9.52 -14.99 25.15
C ALA A 117 9.85 -15.89 26.36
N GLU A 118 11.13 -16.07 26.68
CA GLU A 118 11.60 -16.79 27.87
C GLU A 118 11.09 -16.15 29.16
N ASP A 119 11.23 -14.83 29.30
CA ASP A 119 10.83 -14.07 30.49
C ASP A 119 9.32 -14.17 30.75
N ARG A 120 8.53 -14.33 29.68
CA ARG A 120 7.06 -14.47 29.73
C ARG A 120 6.58 -15.92 29.79
N GLY A 121 7.47 -16.90 29.61
CA GLY A 121 7.11 -18.31 29.53
C GLY A 121 6.19 -18.64 28.34
N VAL A 122 6.34 -17.91 27.23
CA VAL A 122 5.59 -18.12 25.99
C VAL A 122 6.52 -18.51 24.85
N ARG A 123 5.95 -18.84 23.68
CA ARG A 123 6.72 -19.18 22.48
C ARG A 123 6.53 -18.10 21.41
N ALA A 124 7.63 -17.52 20.93
CA ALA A 124 7.60 -16.54 19.85
C ALA A 124 7.45 -17.20 18.48
N ALA A 125 6.53 -16.71 17.66
CA ALA A 125 6.45 -17.04 16.24
C ALA A 125 7.36 -16.11 15.43
N VAL A 126 8.31 -16.69 14.69
CA VAL A 126 9.39 -15.96 14.03
C VAL A 126 9.46 -16.30 12.55
N GLN A 127 9.67 -15.30 11.72
CA GLN A 127 10.16 -15.50 10.37
C GLN A 127 11.56 -14.93 10.21
N LEU A 128 12.40 -15.59 9.42
CA LEU A 128 13.70 -15.03 9.05
C LEU A 128 13.57 -14.24 7.76
N LYS A 129 14.06 -13.00 7.80
CA LYS A 129 14.23 -12.19 6.60
C LYS A 129 15.70 -12.16 6.21
N VAL A 130 16.00 -12.64 5.01
CA VAL A 130 17.35 -12.62 4.44
C VAL A 130 17.44 -11.60 3.32
N ASP A 131 18.59 -10.97 3.14
CA ASP A 131 18.85 -10.13 1.97
C ASP A 131 19.39 -10.98 0.83
N THR A 132 18.65 -11.01 -0.28
CA THR A 132 19.06 -11.72 -1.50
C THR A 132 19.48 -10.74 -2.60
N GLY A 133 19.82 -9.49 -2.26
CA GLY A 133 20.34 -8.49 -3.20
C GLY A 133 19.52 -7.21 -3.31
N LEU A 134 18.55 -6.98 -2.42
CA LEU A 134 17.85 -5.68 -2.36
C LEU A 134 18.63 -4.65 -1.53
N SER A 135 19.53 -5.09 -0.64
CA SER A 135 20.40 -4.20 0.16
C SER A 135 19.63 -3.18 0.98
N ARG A 136 18.48 -3.59 1.54
CA ARG A 136 17.57 -2.71 2.30
C ARG A 136 17.36 -3.14 3.74
N ASN A 137 16.98 -4.39 3.94
CA ASN A 137 16.75 -5.03 5.23
C ASN A 137 16.73 -6.56 4.97
N GLY A 138 17.07 -7.35 5.98
CA GLY A 138 17.32 -8.77 5.88
C GLY A 138 18.78 -9.06 6.19
N ALA A 139 19.05 -10.25 6.69
CA ALA A 139 20.41 -10.67 7.02
C ALA A 139 21.26 -10.81 5.76
N ALA A 140 22.45 -10.23 5.77
CA ALA A 140 23.45 -10.46 4.72
C ALA A 140 23.86 -11.95 4.69
N GLU A 141 24.39 -12.39 3.55
CA GLU A 141 24.71 -13.80 3.32
C GLU A 141 25.66 -14.40 4.37
N GLU A 142 26.64 -13.60 4.80
CA GLU A 142 27.63 -13.98 5.79
C GLU A 142 27.03 -14.22 7.18
N GLU A 143 25.85 -13.65 7.45
CA GLU A 143 25.14 -13.75 8.73
C GLU A 143 24.18 -14.95 8.79
N TRP A 144 23.85 -15.58 7.65
CA TRP A 144 22.89 -16.68 7.63
C TRP A 144 23.28 -17.87 8.52
N PRO A 145 24.56 -18.32 8.58
CA PRO A 145 24.95 -19.39 9.48
C PRO A 145 24.75 -19.02 10.96
N HIS A 146 25.08 -17.79 11.37
CA HIS A 146 24.92 -17.34 12.75
C HIS A 146 23.44 -17.25 13.16
N LEU A 147 22.59 -16.79 12.24
CA LEU A 147 21.14 -16.81 12.43
C LEU A 147 20.59 -18.23 12.53
N ALA A 148 21.06 -19.15 11.69
CA ALA A 148 20.64 -20.55 11.70
C ALA A 148 21.02 -21.22 13.03
N GLU A 149 22.24 -20.97 13.52
CA GLU A 149 22.72 -21.48 14.81
C GLU A 149 21.90 -20.93 15.99
N SER A 150 21.69 -19.61 16.05
CA SER A 150 20.86 -19.00 17.10
C SER A 150 19.43 -19.54 17.07
N LEU A 151 18.83 -19.64 15.88
CA LEU A 151 17.47 -20.16 15.72
C LEU A 151 17.37 -21.63 16.14
N ALA A 152 18.33 -22.47 15.79
CA ALA A 152 18.35 -23.87 16.21
C ALA A 152 18.43 -23.99 17.74
N ARG A 153 19.29 -23.18 18.38
CA ARG A 153 19.44 -23.12 19.84
C ARG A 153 18.13 -22.73 20.53
N HIS A 154 17.47 -21.65 20.10
CA HIS A 154 16.20 -21.20 20.70
C HIS A 154 15.04 -22.14 20.39
N SER A 155 15.02 -22.74 19.20
CA SER A 155 14.02 -23.76 18.84
C SER A 155 14.15 -25.01 19.72
N ALA A 156 15.37 -25.46 20.02
CA ALA A 156 15.62 -26.60 20.91
C ALA A 156 15.18 -26.33 22.37
N ARG A 157 15.20 -25.08 22.81
CA ARG A 157 14.66 -24.64 24.11
C ARG A 157 13.14 -24.51 24.12
N GLY A 158 12.49 -24.54 22.95
CA GLY A 158 11.04 -24.35 22.80
C GLY A 158 10.59 -22.89 22.87
N THR A 159 11.51 -21.93 22.87
CA THR A 159 11.23 -20.49 23.09
C THR A 159 10.87 -19.80 21.79
N VAL A 160 11.38 -20.29 20.66
CA VAL A 160 11.08 -19.80 19.31
C VAL A 160 10.42 -20.90 18.46
N HIS A 161 9.52 -20.47 17.58
CA HIS A 161 8.95 -21.26 16.50
C HIS A 161 9.21 -20.57 15.16
N LEU A 162 10.01 -21.19 14.29
CA LEU A 162 10.15 -20.71 12.91
C LEU A 162 8.86 -20.96 12.12
N THR A 163 8.22 -19.90 11.64
CA THR A 163 7.02 -19.94 10.79
C THR A 163 7.32 -19.64 9.32
N GLY A 164 8.49 -19.11 8.98
CA GLY A 164 8.84 -18.85 7.58
C GLY A 164 10.23 -18.28 7.33
N LEU A 165 10.64 -18.30 6.06
CA LEU A 165 11.85 -17.67 5.53
C LEU A 165 11.48 -16.86 4.28
N PHE A 166 11.96 -15.62 4.20
CA PHE A 166 11.62 -14.77 3.07
C PHE A 166 12.68 -13.74 2.72
N SER A 167 12.55 -13.20 1.52
CA SER A 167 13.23 -11.99 1.08
C SER A 167 12.30 -11.07 0.28
N HIS A 168 12.85 -10.05 -0.37
CA HIS A 168 12.11 -9.12 -1.20
C HIS A 168 12.88 -8.86 -2.50
N LEU A 169 12.19 -9.07 -3.62
CA LEU A 169 12.78 -8.88 -4.95
C LEU A 169 12.98 -7.40 -5.28
N SER A 170 14.00 -7.14 -6.10
CA SER A 170 14.25 -5.88 -6.75
C SER A 170 13.22 -5.59 -7.85
N ASN A 171 12.77 -6.62 -8.57
CA ASN A 171 11.94 -6.52 -9.78
C ASN A 171 12.62 -5.71 -10.90
N THR A 172 13.97 -5.70 -10.93
CA THR A 172 14.75 -4.98 -11.94
C THR A 172 14.73 -5.70 -13.28
N SER A 173 14.97 -7.02 -13.25
CA SER A 173 14.95 -7.88 -14.42
C SER A 173 14.65 -9.32 -14.01
N ARG A 174 14.18 -10.15 -14.96
CA ARG A 174 13.96 -11.58 -14.71
C ARG A 174 15.25 -12.30 -14.31
N GLU A 175 16.39 -11.91 -14.88
CA GLU A 175 17.69 -12.51 -14.54
C GLU A 175 18.06 -12.22 -13.09
N ASP A 176 17.99 -10.95 -12.69
CA ASP A 176 18.28 -10.53 -11.32
C ASP A 176 17.33 -11.23 -10.35
N ASP A 177 16.02 -11.23 -10.62
CA ASP A 177 15.03 -11.83 -9.73
C ASP A 177 15.21 -13.35 -9.56
N LEU A 178 15.62 -14.06 -10.62
CA LEU A 178 15.95 -15.48 -10.54
C LEU A 178 17.26 -15.73 -9.76
N ALA A 179 18.24 -14.84 -9.86
CA ALA A 179 19.44 -14.89 -9.03
C ALA A 179 19.10 -14.69 -7.55
N GLN A 180 18.21 -13.74 -7.23
CA GLN A 180 17.71 -13.54 -5.87
C GLN A 180 16.95 -14.76 -5.34
N LEU A 181 16.15 -15.43 -6.19
CA LEU A 181 15.49 -16.69 -5.83
C LEU A 181 16.50 -17.80 -5.52
N ALA A 182 17.57 -17.92 -6.29
CA ALA A 182 18.64 -18.90 -6.00
C ALA A 182 19.30 -18.64 -4.65
N LEU A 183 19.53 -17.37 -4.28
CA LEU A 183 20.05 -16.99 -2.97
C LEU A 183 19.09 -17.35 -1.84
N LEU A 184 17.78 -17.15 -2.01
CA LEU A 184 16.79 -17.59 -1.01
C LEU A 184 16.82 -19.11 -0.78
N ARG A 185 16.96 -19.90 -1.85
CA ARG A 185 17.11 -21.36 -1.76
C ARG A 185 18.40 -21.78 -1.07
N ARG A 186 19.46 -20.98 -1.21
CA ARG A 186 20.69 -21.20 -0.46
C ARG A 186 20.51 -20.90 1.03
N ALA A 187 19.82 -19.83 1.39
CA ALA A 187 19.48 -19.55 2.78
C ALA A 187 18.65 -20.68 3.42
N GLU A 188 17.69 -21.25 2.67
CA GLU A 188 16.93 -22.43 3.08
C GLU A 188 17.85 -23.64 3.34
N ALA A 189 18.83 -23.90 2.46
CA ALA A 189 19.80 -24.98 2.65
C ALA A 189 20.71 -24.76 3.87
N VAL A 190 21.09 -23.50 4.17
CA VAL A 190 21.86 -23.15 5.36
C VAL A 190 21.07 -23.45 6.64
N LEU A 191 19.77 -23.12 6.67
CA LEU A 191 18.90 -23.49 7.80
C LEU A 191 18.80 -25.01 7.96
N ALA A 192 18.61 -25.75 6.85
CA ALA A 192 18.50 -27.20 6.88
C ALA A 192 19.76 -27.88 7.41
N ALA A 193 20.95 -27.35 7.11
CA ALA A 193 22.23 -27.83 7.64
C ALA A 193 22.33 -27.69 9.18
N HIS A 194 21.55 -26.79 9.78
CA HIS A 194 21.44 -26.61 11.24
C HIS A 194 20.22 -27.32 11.83
N GLY A 195 19.57 -28.21 11.06
CA GLY A 195 18.40 -28.97 11.52
C GLY A 195 17.11 -28.16 11.61
N VAL A 196 17.05 -26.99 10.96
CA VAL A 196 15.88 -26.11 10.96
C VAL A 196 15.24 -26.09 9.57
N GLN A 197 13.91 -26.20 9.49
CA GLN A 197 13.16 -26.13 8.24
C GLN A 197 12.09 -25.05 8.33
N ALA A 198 12.06 -24.15 7.34
CA ALA A 198 11.02 -23.13 7.24
C ALA A 198 9.75 -23.73 6.62
N PRO A 199 8.58 -23.68 7.28
CA PRO A 199 7.35 -24.26 6.75
C PRO A 199 6.68 -23.41 5.66
N VAL A 200 7.09 -22.15 5.53
CA VAL A 200 6.61 -21.22 4.51
C VAL A 200 7.78 -20.46 3.92
N LEU A 201 7.92 -20.54 2.59
CA LEU A 201 8.82 -19.68 1.84
C LEU A 201 8.02 -18.64 1.05
N HIS A 202 8.45 -17.39 1.10
CA HIS A 202 7.87 -16.36 0.25
C HIS A 202 8.91 -15.37 -0.27
N LEU A 203 8.72 -14.95 -1.52
CA LEU A 203 9.64 -14.03 -2.18
C LEU A 203 8.86 -12.96 -2.93
N ALA A 204 7.98 -13.40 -3.81
CA ALA A 204 7.16 -12.55 -4.67
C ALA A 204 6.30 -11.54 -3.90
N ALA A 205 6.58 -10.25 -4.14
CA ALA A 205 5.62 -9.17 -3.94
C ALA A 205 4.69 -9.07 -5.17
N THR A 206 3.76 -8.09 -5.22
CA THR A 206 2.73 -8.00 -6.28
C THR A 206 3.25 -8.17 -7.72
N ALA A 207 4.30 -7.45 -8.12
CA ALA A 207 4.83 -7.51 -9.49
C ALA A 207 5.31 -8.92 -9.87
N ALA A 208 6.22 -9.49 -9.08
CA ALA A 208 6.71 -10.85 -9.27
C ALA A 208 5.62 -11.91 -9.08
N ALA A 209 4.64 -11.70 -8.21
CA ALA A 209 3.53 -12.64 -8.05
C ALA A 209 2.76 -12.79 -9.36
N LEU A 210 2.53 -11.69 -10.08
CA LEU A 210 1.86 -11.67 -11.36
C LEU A 210 2.76 -12.22 -12.49
N ARG A 211 4.01 -11.76 -12.61
CA ARG A 211 4.87 -12.01 -13.80
C ARG A 211 5.96 -13.08 -13.63
N LEU A 212 6.23 -13.57 -12.43
CA LEU A 212 7.31 -14.52 -12.14
C LEU A 212 6.80 -15.76 -11.36
N PRO A 213 6.19 -16.75 -12.06
CA PRO A 213 5.65 -17.96 -11.42
C PRO A 213 6.62 -18.69 -10.49
N GLU A 214 7.91 -18.71 -10.83
CA GLU A 214 8.96 -19.39 -10.07
C GLU A 214 9.16 -18.82 -8.67
N ALA A 215 8.86 -17.53 -8.47
CA ALA A 215 9.05 -16.83 -7.20
C ALA A 215 7.82 -16.87 -6.28
N ARG A 216 6.73 -17.54 -6.69
CA ARG A 216 5.47 -17.60 -5.93
C ARG A 216 5.56 -18.48 -4.67
N LEU A 217 6.39 -19.52 -4.72
CA LEU A 217 6.72 -20.40 -3.58
C LEU A 217 5.47 -20.83 -2.79
N ASP A 218 5.52 -20.85 -1.46
CA ASP A 218 4.38 -21.25 -0.61
C ASP A 218 3.38 -20.12 -0.40
N MET A 219 3.82 -18.86 -0.49
CA MET A 219 3.01 -17.69 -0.24
C MET A 219 3.48 -16.49 -1.08
N VAL A 220 2.53 -15.79 -1.68
CA VAL A 220 2.77 -14.49 -2.32
C VAL A 220 2.35 -13.36 -1.38
N ARG A 221 3.01 -12.20 -1.48
CA ARG A 221 2.63 -10.99 -0.74
C ARG A 221 2.08 -9.96 -1.71
N SER A 222 0.84 -9.51 -1.53
CA SER A 222 0.27 -8.46 -2.39
C SER A 222 -0.04 -7.19 -1.61
N GLY A 223 0.53 -6.08 -2.07
CA GLY A 223 0.22 -4.73 -1.59
C GLY A 223 -0.65 -4.01 -2.61
N ILE A 224 -0.02 -3.33 -3.58
CA ILE A 224 -0.70 -2.35 -4.43
C ILE A 224 -1.92 -2.88 -5.19
N ALA A 225 -1.85 -4.13 -5.68
CA ALA A 225 -2.93 -4.72 -6.46
C ALA A 225 -4.14 -5.11 -5.60
N LEU A 226 -3.98 -5.28 -4.28
CA LEU A 226 -5.13 -5.42 -3.37
C LEU A 226 -6.05 -4.21 -3.46
N TYR A 227 -5.46 -3.02 -3.64
CA TYR A 227 -6.16 -1.75 -3.75
C TYR A 227 -6.60 -1.43 -5.19
N GLY A 228 -6.46 -2.40 -6.10
CA GLY A 228 -6.91 -2.26 -7.48
C GLY A 228 -5.98 -1.45 -8.37
N LEU A 229 -4.71 -1.32 -7.98
CA LEU A 229 -3.73 -0.49 -8.65
C LEU A 229 -2.63 -1.37 -9.27
N SER A 230 -2.30 -1.11 -10.53
CA SER A 230 -1.27 -1.88 -11.24
C SER A 230 0.12 -1.57 -10.68
N PRO A 231 0.99 -2.58 -10.52
CA PRO A 231 2.41 -2.36 -10.23
C PRO A 231 3.23 -2.03 -11.51
N PHE A 232 2.60 -1.94 -12.68
CA PHE A 232 3.27 -1.87 -13.98
C PHE A 232 2.94 -0.59 -14.75
N GLU A 233 3.91 -0.09 -15.52
CA GLU A 233 3.70 1.04 -16.43
C GLU A 233 3.06 0.61 -17.76
N ASP A 234 3.30 -0.63 -18.18
CA ASP A 234 2.89 -1.19 -19.48
C ASP A 234 1.57 -1.97 -19.43
N GLU A 235 0.94 -2.06 -18.26
CA GLU A 235 -0.29 -2.82 -18.05
C GLU A 235 -1.16 -2.15 -17.00
N THR A 236 -2.41 -1.86 -17.35
CA THR A 236 -3.37 -1.14 -16.50
C THR A 236 -4.09 -2.07 -15.52
N SER A 237 -4.67 -1.51 -14.45
CA SER A 237 -5.54 -2.25 -13.53
C SER A 237 -6.66 -3.00 -14.26
N LEU A 238 -7.29 -2.37 -15.26
CA LEU A 238 -8.37 -2.99 -16.03
C LEU A 238 -7.89 -4.22 -16.82
N GLN A 239 -6.70 -4.18 -17.41
CA GLN A 239 -6.12 -5.32 -18.13
C GLN A 239 -5.84 -6.51 -17.19
N LEU A 240 -5.45 -6.23 -15.94
CA LEU A 240 -5.30 -7.24 -14.89
C LEU A 240 -6.66 -7.74 -14.34
N GLY A 241 -7.77 -7.09 -14.68
CA GLY A 241 -9.09 -7.35 -14.10
C GLY A 241 -9.21 -6.86 -12.65
N LEU A 242 -8.43 -5.83 -12.29
CA LEU A 242 -8.44 -5.18 -10.98
C LEU A 242 -9.33 -3.94 -11.00
N VAL A 243 -10.00 -3.66 -9.88
CA VAL A 243 -10.89 -2.51 -9.71
C VAL A 243 -10.30 -1.55 -8.68
N PRO A 244 -9.93 -0.30 -9.05
CA PRO A 244 -9.40 0.69 -8.12
C PRO A 244 -10.35 0.92 -6.94
N ALA A 245 -9.88 0.67 -5.72
CA ALA A 245 -10.72 0.71 -4.52
C ALA A 245 -10.92 2.12 -3.95
N MET A 246 -10.16 3.12 -4.41
CA MET A 246 -10.22 4.48 -3.90
C MET A 246 -10.72 5.47 -4.96
N THR A 247 -11.73 6.25 -4.59
CA THR A 247 -12.10 7.49 -5.29
C THR A 247 -11.82 8.68 -4.38
N LEU A 248 -10.87 9.56 -4.77
CA LEU A 248 -10.61 10.79 -4.06
C LEU A 248 -11.46 11.93 -4.63
N GLN A 249 -12.36 12.46 -3.80
CA GLN A 249 -13.32 13.47 -4.24
C GLN A 249 -13.66 14.49 -3.14
N GLY A 250 -14.17 15.64 -3.55
CA GLY A 250 -14.64 16.68 -2.65
C GLY A 250 -15.65 17.57 -3.34
N ARG A 251 -15.93 18.73 -2.74
CA ARG A 251 -16.90 19.69 -3.26
C ARG A 251 -16.23 20.99 -3.65
N VAL A 252 -16.60 21.55 -4.80
CA VAL A 252 -16.12 22.87 -5.24
C VAL A 252 -16.40 23.90 -4.14
N ALA A 253 -15.34 24.57 -3.69
CA ALA A 253 -15.39 25.49 -2.55
C ALA A 253 -15.83 26.91 -2.94
N GLY A 254 -15.56 27.29 -4.18
CA GLY A 254 -15.86 28.61 -4.70
C GLY A 254 -15.76 28.65 -6.21
N VAL A 255 -16.58 29.48 -6.82
CA VAL A 255 -16.60 29.71 -8.27
C VAL A 255 -16.56 31.20 -8.53
N ARG A 256 -15.71 31.63 -9.47
CA ARG A 256 -15.65 33.04 -9.87
C ARG A 256 -15.34 33.20 -11.35
N ARG A 257 -16.05 34.11 -12.03
CA ARG A 257 -15.67 34.57 -13.37
C ARG A 257 -14.55 35.62 -13.24
N VAL A 258 -13.55 35.54 -14.09
CA VAL A 258 -12.41 36.47 -14.12
C VAL A 258 -12.15 36.98 -15.54
N PRO A 259 -11.66 38.22 -15.70
CA PRO A 259 -11.28 38.75 -17.01
C PRO A 259 -9.92 38.22 -17.48
N HIS A 260 -9.62 38.47 -18.76
CA HIS A 260 -8.30 38.27 -19.36
C HIS A 260 -7.18 38.88 -18.50
N GLY A 261 -6.04 38.19 -18.40
CA GLY A 261 -4.84 38.63 -17.70
C GLY A 261 -4.83 38.36 -16.19
N THR A 262 -5.94 37.88 -15.62
CA THR A 262 -6.02 37.53 -14.20
C THR A 262 -5.01 36.44 -13.84
N GLY A 263 -4.10 36.75 -12.92
CA GLY A 263 -3.15 35.77 -12.38
C GLY A 263 -3.81 34.84 -11.36
N VAL A 264 -3.40 33.57 -11.36
CA VAL A 264 -3.95 32.55 -10.48
C VAL A 264 -2.88 31.91 -9.61
N SER A 265 -3.18 31.80 -8.31
CA SER A 265 -2.32 31.24 -7.27
C SER A 265 -0.97 31.95 -7.12
N TYR A 266 -0.06 31.37 -6.32
CA TYR A 266 1.24 31.95 -6.01
C TYR A 266 2.10 32.18 -7.26
N ASP A 267 2.81 33.30 -7.26
CA ASP A 267 3.72 33.76 -8.33
C ASP A 267 3.08 33.97 -9.70
N TYR A 268 1.75 33.86 -9.80
CA TYR A 268 1.00 33.97 -11.04
C TYR A 268 1.62 33.19 -12.21
N THR A 269 2.04 31.94 -11.93
CA THR A 269 2.60 31.04 -12.95
C THR A 269 1.59 30.65 -14.03
N TRP A 270 0.32 30.99 -13.82
CA TRP A 270 -0.75 30.89 -14.80
C TRP A 270 -1.53 32.21 -14.84
N ARG A 271 -1.93 32.62 -16.05
CA ARG A 271 -2.78 33.80 -16.29
C ARG A 271 -3.89 33.44 -17.28
N ALA A 272 -5.07 34.00 -17.06
CA ALA A 272 -6.21 33.78 -17.94
C ALA A 272 -5.96 34.39 -19.33
N GLU A 273 -5.99 33.56 -20.38
CA GLU A 273 -5.86 33.99 -21.78
C GLU A 273 -7.13 34.66 -22.34
N GLY A 274 -8.22 34.63 -21.58
CA GLY A 274 -9.52 35.20 -21.94
C GLY A 274 -10.41 35.34 -20.71
N GLY A 275 -11.65 35.79 -20.91
CA GLY A 275 -12.64 35.77 -19.83
C GLY A 275 -13.03 34.33 -19.50
N THR A 276 -12.75 33.86 -18.29
CA THR A 276 -12.95 32.45 -17.90
C THR A 276 -13.53 32.30 -16.50
N THR A 277 -13.98 31.09 -16.16
CA THR A 277 -14.47 30.72 -14.82
C THR A 277 -13.42 29.89 -14.10
N LEU A 278 -13.09 30.28 -12.88
CA LEU A 278 -12.19 29.55 -12.00
C LEU A 278 -12.99 28.85 -10.90
N ALA A 279 -12.72 27.56 -10.68
CA ALA A 279 -13.27 26.80 -9.58
C ALA A 279 -12.17 26.48 -8.55
N LEU A 280 -12.48 26.67 -7.28
CA LEU A 280 -11.59 26.41 -6.15
C LEU A 280 -11.85 24.99 -5.63
N VAL A 281 -10.82 24.15 -5.68
CA VAL A 281 -10.87 22.77 -5.20
C VAL A 281 -10.19 22.72 -3.83
N PRO A 282 -10.88 22.25 -2.78
CA PRO A 282 -10.37 22.29 -1.42
C PRO A 282 -9.46 21.09 -1.17
N PHE A 283 -8.41 20.89 -1.96
CA PHE A 283 -7.35 19.94 -1.64
C PHE A 283 -6.01 20.63 -1.84
N GLY A 284 -5.08 20.44 -0.92
CA GLY A 284 -3.74 20.94 -1.08
C GLY A 284 -2.68 19.94 -0.66
N TYR A 285 -1.42 20.38 -0.62
CA TYR A 285 -0.32 19.49 -0.28
C TYR A 285 -0.33 19.01 1.17
N ALA A 286 -1.03 19.69 2.09
CA ALA A 286 -1.27 19.18 3.45
C ALA A 286 -2.32 18.05 3.48
N ASP A 287 -3.15 17.93 2.45
CA ASP A 287 -4.11 16.84 2.28
C ASP A 287 -3.51 15.63 1.53
N GLY A 288 -2.28 15.76 1.01
CA GLY A 288 -1.55 14.72 0.29
C GLY A 288 -1.38 14.99 -1.20
N ILE A 289 -1.87 16.12 -1.74
CA ILE A 289 -1.73 16.45 -3.17
C ILE A 289 -0.31 16.91 -3.48
N PRO A 290 0.44 16.24 -4.37
CA PRO A 290 1.79 16.67 -4.71
C PRO A 290 1.80 18.08 -5.25
N ARG A 291 2.69 18.92 -4.74
CA ARG A 291 2.88 20.27 -5.29
C ARG A 291 3.34 20.23 -6.76
N SER A 292 3.96 19.14 -7.19
CA SER A 292 4.33 18.88 -8.60
C SER A 292 3.12 18.74 -9.53
N ALA A 293 1.90 18.53 -9.02
CA ALA A 293 0.67 18.52 -9.82
C ALA A 293 0.32 19.91 -10.40
N SER A 294 0.97 20.97 -9.92
CA SER A 294 0.74 22.37 -10.33
C SER A 294 0.84 22.53 -11.85
N GLY A 295 -0.25 22.98 -12.48
CA GLY A 295 -0.30 23.27 -13.92
C GLY A 295 -0.30 22.05 -14.84
N VAL A 296 -0.22 20.83 -14.31
CA VAL A 296 -0.09 19.61 -15.11
C VAL A 296 -1.24 18.63 -14.93
N ALA A 297 -1.72 18.45 -13.70
CA ALA A 297 -2.77 17.48 -13.40
C ALA A 297 -4.18 17.99 -13.73
N GLU A 298 -5.09 17.05 -13.95
CA GLU A 298 -6.51 17.30 -14.21
C GLU A 298 -7.41 16.70 -13.14
N VAL A 299 -8.59 17.30 -12.96
CA VAL A 299 -9.69 16.79 -12.13
C VAL A 299 -10.96 16.68 -12.96
N SER A 300 -11.93 15.86 -12.53
CA SER A 300 -13.26 15.80 -13.14
C SER A 300 -14.27 16.66 -12.37
N ILE A 301 -14.98 17.57 -13.07
CA ILE A 301 -16.10 18.36 -12.55
C ILE A 301 -17.23 18.31 -13.58
N GLY A 302 -18.45 17.95 -13.16
CA GLY A 302 -19.58 17.85 -14.08
C GLY A 302 -19.36 16.88 -15.26
N GLY A 303 -18.58 15.82 -15.04
CA GLY A 303 -18.25 14.82 -16.07
C GLY A 303 -17.21 15.27 -17.10
N ARG A 304 -16.56 16.43 -16.90
CA ARG A 304 -15.52 16.95 -17.78
C ARG A 304 -14.21 17.12 -17.01
N ARG A 305 -13.10 16.89 -17.70
CA ARG A 305 -11.75 17.06 -17.14
C ARG A 305 -11.29 18.51 -17.26
N HIS A 306 -10.70 19.03 -16.20
CA HIS A 306 -10.23 20.40 -16.05
C HIS A 306 -8.84 20.43 -15.44
N ARG A 307 -7.92 21.17 -16.05
CA ARG A 307 -6.53 21.27 -15.61
C ARG A 307 -6.37 22.23 -14.44
N ILE A 308 -5.44 21.91 -13.53
CA ILE A 308 -5.03 22.83 -12.47
C ILE A 308 -4.45 24.12 -13.08
N ALA A 309 -4.99 25.26 -12.65
CA ALA A 309 -4.55 26.59 -13.03
C ALA A 309 -3.61 27.16 -11.95
N GLY A 310 -2.32 27.23 -12.27
CA GLY A 310 -1.30 27.75 -11.35
C GLY A 310 -0.84 26.73 -10.32
N ARG A 311 -0.38 27.22 -9.15
CA ARG A 311 0.23 26.39 -8.12
C ARG A 311 -0.79 25.74 -7.18
N VAL A 312 -0.51 24.50 -6.79
CA VAL A 312 -1.16 23.83 -5.65
C VAL A 312 -0.68 24.48 -4.34
N ALA A 313 -1.62 24.95 -3.51
CA ALA A 313 -1.36 25.53 -2.20
C ALA A 313 -1.48 24.48 -1.08
N MET A 314 -1.33 24.92 0.18
CA MET A 314 -1.37 24.02 1.34
C MET A 314 -2.70 23.27 1.47
N ASP A 315 -3.82 23.96 1.22
CA ASP A 315 -5.16 23.46 1.54
C ASP A 315 -6.13 23.45 0.34
N GLN A 316 -5.67 23.94 -0.82
CA GLN A 316 -6.50 24.17 -2.01
C GLN A 316 -5.68 24.33 -3.30
N PHE A 317 -6.33 24.14 -4.44
CA PHE A 317 -5.85 24.58 -5.74
C PHE A 317 -7.01 25.12 -6.59
N VAL A 318 -6.68 25.78 -7.69
CA VAL A 318 -7.66 26.36 -8.61
C VAL A 318 -7.63 25.58 -9.92
N VAL A 319 -8.79 25.39 -10.54
CA VAL A 319 -8.92 24.83 -11.89
C VAL A 319 -9.63 25.82 -12.80
N ASP A 320 -9.22 25.87 -14.05
CA ASP A 320 -9.91 26.64 -15.08
C ASP A 320 -11.02 25.78 -15.70
N VAL A 321 -12.27 26.24 -15.58
CA VAL A 321 -13.45 25.53 -16.09
C VAL A 321 -14.07 26.20 -17.31
N GLY A 322 -13.49 27.28 -17.82
CA GLY A 322 -14.00 27.95 -19.03
C GLY A 322 -15.42 28.47 -18.85
N ASP A 323 -16.29 28.10 -19.78
CA ASP A 323 -17.73 28.38 -19.76
C ASP A 323 -18.56 27.22 -19.19
N ALA A 324 -17.93 26.22 -18.56
CA ALA A 324 -18.66 25.15 -17.89
C ALA A 324 -19.55 25.70 -16.77
N SER A 325 -20.79 25.22 -16.72
CA SER A 325 -21.67 25.48 -15.59
C SER A 325 -21.18 24.67 -14.38
N VAL A 326 -20.54 25.37 -13.45
CA VAL A 326 -20.02 24.83 -12.18
C VAL A 326 -20.52 25.73 -11.06
N ALA A 327 -21.04 25.13 -10.00
CA ALA A 327 -21.49 25.79 -8.80
C ALA A 327 -20.68 25.37 -7.58
N THR A 328 -20.65 26.22 -6.54
CA THR A 328 -20.16 25.82 -5.22
C THR A 328 -20.98 24.62 -4.72
N GLY A 329 -20.30 23.60 -4.21
CA GLY A 329 -20.92 22.36 -3.78
C GLY A 329 -20.86 21.23 -4.82
N ASP A 330 -20.60 21.55 -6.10
CA ASP A 330 -20.52 20.53 -7.14
C ASP A 330 -19.42 19.49 -6.84
N PRO A 331 -19.65 18.20 -7.18
CA PRO A 331 -18.63 17.17 -7.03
C PRO A 331 -17.39 17.47 -7.88
N VAL A 332 -16.22 17.33 -7.27
CA VAL A 332 -14.92 17.30 -7.95
C VAL A 332 -14.21 15.99 -7.59
N THR A 333 -13.84 15.22 -8.62
CA THR A 333 -13.07 13.96 -8.45
C THR A 333 -11.65 14.19 -8.92
N LEU A 334 -10.69 13.97 -8.03
CA LEU A 334 -9.27 14.06 -8.36
C LEU A 334 -8.86 12.79 -9.10
N TRP A 335 -9.12 11.62 -8.50
CA TRP A 335 -8.91 10.33 -9.13
C TRP A 335 -9.92 9.27 -8.68
N GLY A 336 -10.09 8.23 -9.49
CA GLY A 336 -10.95 7.07 -9.21
C GLY A 336 -10.85 6.01 -10.30
N ASP A 337 -11.93 5.27 -10.54
CA ASP A 337 -12.00 4.29 -11.63
C ASP A 337 -12.05 4.99 -13.01
N PRO A 338 -11.01 4.84 -13.86
CA PRO A 338 -10.96 5.50 -15.16
C PRO A 338 -12.07 5.09 -16.13
N THR A 339 -12.71 3.93 -15.93
CA THR A 339 -13.87 3.51 -16.75
C THR A 339 -15.07 4.44 -16.59
N THR A 340 -15.11 5.24 -15.52
CA THR A 340 -16.14 6.25 -15.25
C THR A 340 -15.81 7.64 -15.85
N GLY A 341 -14.67 7.77 -16.53
CA GLY A 341 -14.22 9.02 -17.18
C GLY A 341 -13.44 9.98 -16.28
N VAL A 342 -13.29 9.67 -14.98
CA VAL A 342 -12.42 10.42 -14.06
C VAL A 342 -10.94 10.09 -14.28
N PRO A 343 -9.99 10.93 -13.85
CA PRO A 343 -8.57 10.57 -13.89
C PRO A 343 -8.27 9.31 -13.06
N SER A 344 -7.33 8.48 -13.50
CA SER A 344 -6.79 7.41 -12.66
C SER A 344 -5.67 7.91 -11.74
N VAL A 345 -5.35 7.15 -10.69
CA VAL A 345 -4.17 7.40 -9.86
C VAL A 345 -2.88 7.33 -10.70
N ASP A 346 -2.82 6.44 -11.70
CA ASP A 346 -1.66 6.30 -12.58
C ASP A 346 -1.46 7.52 -13.48
N GLU A 347 -2.54 8.16 -13.94
CA GLU A 347 -2.46 9.44 -14.65
C GLU A 347 -1.86 10.53 -13.76
N TRP A 348 -2.33 10.64 -12.51
CA TRP A 348 -1.77 11.55 -11.53
C TRP A 348 -0.30 11.26 -11.23
N ALA A 349 0.07 10.00 -11.10
CA ALA A 349 1.44 9.57 -10.83
C ALA A 349 2.38 10.03 -11.97
N ARG A 350 1.97 9.79 -13.23
CA ARG A 350 2.71 10.25 -14.41
C ARG A 350 2.85 11.77 -14.47
N TRP A 351 1.77 12.53 -14.21
CA TRP A 351 1.85 14.00 -14.20
C TRP A 351 2.77 14.53 -13.10
N CYS A 352 2.84 13.85 -11.95
CA CYS A 352 3.61 14.28 -10.81
C CYS A 352 5.06 13.75 -10.80
N GLY A 353 5.42 12.87 -11.73
CA GLY A 353 6.74 12.22 -11.78
C GLY A 353 6.96 11.24 -10.62
N THR A 354 5.92 10.47 -10.26
CA THR A 354 5.96 9.48 -9.19
C THR A 354 5.18 8.21 -9.58
N ILE A 355 4.90 7.33 -8.63
CA ILE A 355 4.16 6.08 -8.73
C ILE A 355 2.84 6.17 -7.95
N ASN A 356 1.86 5.36 -8.34
CA ASN A 356 0.55 5.31 -7.69
C ASN A 356 0.61 5.02 -6.18
N TYR A 357 1.57 4.19 -5.74
CA TYR A 357 1.85 3.90 -4.34
C TYR A 357 2.01 5.17 -3.50
N GLU A 358 2.77 6.15 -3.98
CA GLU A 358 3.05 7.39 -3.26
C GLU A 358 1.77 8.21 -3.08
N LEU A 359 0.92 8.28 -4.10
CA LEU A 359 -0.26 9.12 -4.09
C LEU A 359 -1.32 8.64 -3.10
N VAL A 360 -1.63 7.33 -3.10
CA VAL A 360 -2.65 6.80 -2.19
C VAL A 360 -2.19 6.75 -0.75
N THR A 361 -0.89 6.53 -0.51
CA THR A 361 -0.32 6.44 0.85
C THR A 361 -0.21 7.79 1.54
N ARG A 362 -0.09 8.89 0.80
CA ARG A 362 0.17 10.24 1.36
C ARG A 362 -1.06 11.01 1.83
N LEU A 363 -2.25 10.44 1.69
CA LEU A 363 -3.48 11.15 2.05
C LEU A 363 -3.52 11.49 3.54
N GLY A 364 -3.55 12.79 3.84
CA GLY A 364 -3.52 13.32 5.20
C GLY A 364 -4.78 13.02 6.01
N PRO A 365 -4.78 13.28 7.34
CA PRO A 365 -5.90 12.99 8.24
C PRO A 365 -7.13 13.88 8.00
N ARG A 366 -7.00 14.99 7.27
CA ARG A 366 -8.13 15.86 6.90
C ARG A 366 -9.04 15.25 5.83
N VAL A 367 -8.52 14.30 5.06
CA VAL A 367 -9.28 13.55 4.06
C VAL A 367 -10.01 12.42 4.77
N GLN A 368 -11.32 12.54 4.89
CA GLN A 368 -12.13 11.53 5.58
C GLN A 368 -12.24 10.26 4.73
N ARG A 369 -11.95 9.10 5.31
CA ARG A 369 -12.19 7.82 4.63
C ARG A 369 -13.64 7.43 4.85
N ARG A 370 -14.39 7.23 3.77
CA ARG A 370 -15.76 6.73 3.81
C ARG A 370 -15.80 5.38 3.13
N LEU A 371 -16.18 4.35 3.88
CA LEU A 371 -16.32 3.01 3.33
C LEU A 371 -17.57 2.94 2.45
N LEU A 372 -17.47 2.18 1.36
CA LEU A 372 -18.56 1.83 0.46
C LEU A 372 -18.61 0.31 0.34
N SER A 373 -19.80 -0.27 0.54
CA SER A 373 -20.08 -1.69 0.37
C SER A 373 -21.31 -1.91 -0.52
N ALA A 374 -21.53 -3.13 -1.01
CA ALA A 374 -22.67 -3.49 -1.85
C ALA A 374 -24.01 -3.24 -1.16
N ALA A 375 -24.04 -3.21 0.18
CA ALA A 375 -25.21 -2.84 0.97
C ALA A 375 -25.61 -1.36 0.80
N ASP A 376 -24.67 -0.51 0.37
CA ASP A 376 -24.86 0.94 0.22
C ASP A 376 -25.33 1.34 -1.20
N GLY A 377 -25.49 0.37 -2.11
CA GLY A 377 -25.94 0.56 -3.49
C GLY A 377 -24.82 1.03 -4.42
N ARG A 378 -24.42 0.17 -5.38
CA ARG A 378 -23.59 0.60 -6.52
C ARG A 378 -24.47 1.38 -7.49
N ALA A 379 -24.24 2.68 -7.62
CA ALA A 379 -24.95 3.55 -8.57
C ALA A 379 -24.42 3.38 -9.99
#